data_AF-A0A835D5Z9-F1
#
_entry.id   AF-A0A835D5Z9-F1
#
_cell.length_a   1.000
_cell.length_b   1.000
_cell.length_c   1.000
_cell.angle_alpha   90.00
_cell.angle_beta   90.00
_cell.angle_gamma   90.00
#
_symmetry.space_group_name_H-M   'P 1'
#
loop_
_entity.id
_entity.type
_entity.pdbx_description
1 polymer ?
#
loop_
_entity_poly.entity_id
_entity_poly.type
_entity_poly.pdbx_seq_one_letter_code
_entity_poly.pdbx_strand_id
1 'polypeptide(L)'
;MPAAPKPDPLGYKDSSLQLCLAIDLHPFTQHPLLTVNPSDLMPSLEIKLYSSNQIPDLDVLPTPRLFATHMPYTSLLESIIECRCRIVYICWNPRDTFISIWNFMNKIRSNILKTPLLPLEEGFDMFCKGATPFGPFLDHVLAYWKESLEKPQTILFLKYEEFKARPSDQLKKLAEFLGYPFSLEE
;
A
#
# COMPACT_ATOMS: atom_id res chain seq x y z
N MET A 1 -14.87 25.18 -15.31
CA MET A 1 -13.89 25.08 -14.19
C MET A 1 -14.18 23.78 -13.46
N PRO A 2 -13.32 22.76 -13.56
CA PRO A 2 -13.48 21.55 -12.76
C PRO A 2 -13.16 21.89 -11.31
N ALA A 3 -14.06 21.53 -10.40
CA ALA A 3 -13.89 21.76 -8.97
C ALA A 3 -12.62 21.04 -8.48
N ALA A 4 -11.80 21.72 -7.68
CA ALA A 4 -10.68 21.10 -7.00
C ALA A 4 -11.18 19.88 -6.20
N PRO A 5 -10.49 18.74 -6.23
CA PRO A 5 -10.85 17.59 -5.39
C PRO A 5 -10.86 18.04 -3.93
N LYS A 6 -11.98 17.79 -3.24
CA LYS A 6 -12.09 18.09 -1.82
C LYS A 6 -11.00 17.31 -1.07
N PRO A 7 -10.35 17.93 -0.05
CA PRO A 7 -9.38 17.22 0.77
C PRO A 7 -10.03 15.98 1.37
N ASP A 8 -9.29 14.86 1.34
CA ASP A 8 -9.73 13.60 1.91
C ASP A 8 -10.13 13.80 3.39
N PRO A 9 -11.41 13.61 3.76
CA PRO A 9 -11.89 13.79 5.12
C PRO A 9 -11.28 12.78 6.13
N LEU A 10 -10.52 11.79 5.65
CA LEU A 10 -9.99 10.70 6.46
C LEU A 10 -8.58 10.91 6.96
N GLY A 11 -7.80 11.81 6.35
CA GLY A 11 -6.38 11.93 6.64
C GLY A 11 -5.68 10.58 6.52
N TYR A 12 -5.90 9.92 5.38
CA TYR A 12 -5.45 8.55 5.08
C TYR A 12 -3.97 8.35 5.43
N LYS A 13 -3.70 7.61 6.50
CA LYS A 13 -2.37 7.14 6.89
C LYS A 13 -2.50 5.77 7.54
N ASP A 14 -3.23 4.85 6.90
CA ASP A 14 -3.05 3.44 7.26
C ASP A 14 -1.87 2.91 6.44
N SER A 15 -0.70 2.87 7.08
CA SER A 15 0.55 2.41 6.49
C SER A 15 0.76 0.89 6.65
N SER A 16 -0.17 0.19 7.28
CA SER A 16 0.08 -1.18 7.78
C SER A 16 -0.02 -2.28 6.72
N LEU A 17 -0.52 -1.97 5.53
CA LEU A 17 -0.67 -2.91 4.42
C LEU A 17 -0.42 -2.24 3.05
N GLN A 18 0.48 -1.26 2.98
CA GLN A 18 0.71 -0.52 1.74
C GLN A 18 1.56 -1.33 0.75
N LEU A 19 0.92 -1.85 -0.29
CA LEU A 19 1.56 -2.32 -1.51
C LEU A 19 1.97 -1.12 -2.35
N CYS A 20 3.21 -1.07 -2.84
CA CYS A 20 3.69 0.01 -3.72
C CYS A 20 4.01 -0.53 -5.12
N LEU A 21 3.52 0.13 -6.17
CA LEU A 21 3.86 -0.16 -7.57
C LEU A 21 4.73 0.94 -8.20
N ALA A 22 6.03 0.96 -7.91
CA ALA A 22 7.13 1.71 -8.59
C ALA A 22 7.19 3.27 -8.57
N ILE A 23 8.40 3.77 -8.33
CA ILE A 23 8.82 5.13 -7.97
C ILE A 23 8.97 6.07 -9.19
N ASP A 24 8.68 7.35 -8.98
CA ASP A 24 8.95 8.46 -9.91
C ASP A 24 10.30 9.15 -9.57
N LEU A 25 11.09 9.51 -10.58
CA LEU A 25 12.41 10.13 -10.44
C LEU A 25 12.33 11.63 -10.72
N HIS A 26 11.83 12.39 -9.75
CA HIS A 26 11.93 13.85 -9.77
C HIS A 26 13.12 14.35 -8.95
N PRO A 27 13.83 15.42 -9.38
CA PRO A 27 14.80 16.11 -8.54
C PRO A 27 14.17 16.52 -7.21
N PHE A 28 14.87 16.30 -6.10
CA PHE A 28 14.33 16.50 -4.74
C PHE A 28 13.69 17.89 -4.54
N THR A 29 14.25 18.93 -5.15
CA THR A 29 13.79 20.33 -5.01
C THR A 29 12.49 20.65 -5.73
N GLN A 30 12.03 19.78 -6.64
CA GLN A 30 10.78 19.93 -7.38
C GLN A 30 9.87 18.70 -7.21
N HIS A 31 10.15 17.86 -6.20
CA HIS A 31 9.46 16.60 -6.05
C HIS A 31 7.98 16.81 -5.67
N PRO A 32 7.02 16.15 -6.33
CA PRO A 32 5.59 16.30 -6.03
C PRO A 32 5.21 16.06 -4.56
N LEU A 33 5.96 15.21 -3.84
CA LEU A 33 5.79 14.98 -2.40
C LEU A 33 5.98 16.24 -1.52
N LEU A 34 6.57 17.31 -2.04
CA LEU A 34 6.70 18.58 -1.33
C LEU A 34 5.39 19.41 -1.34
N THR A 35 4.51 19.16 -2.31
CA THR A 35 3.30 19.96 -2.55
C THR A 35 2.02 19.16 -2.58
N VAL A 36 2.11 17.85 -2.77
CA VAL A 36 0.98 16.92 -2.94
C VAL A 36 1.06 15.81 -1.89
N ASN A 37 -0.10 15.39 -1.37
CA ASN A 37 -0.16 14.27 -0.44
C ASN A 37 0.30 12.97 -1.14
N PRO A 38 1.14 12.13 -0.51
CA PRO A 38 1.53 10.84 -1.07
C PRO A 38 0.36 9.97 -1.57
N SER A 39 -0.80 9.98 -0.89
CA SER A 39 -1.99 9.21 -1.30
C SER A 39 -2.63 9.72 -2.61
N ASP A 40 -2.27 10.93 -3.03
CA ASP A 40 -2.72 11.50 -4.30
C ASP A 40 -1.79 11.14 -5.45
N LEU A 41 -0.51 10.90 -5.16
CA LEU A 41 0.48 10.42 -6.14
C LEU A 41 0.39 8.91 -6.36
N MET A 42 -0.05 8.18 -5.33
CA MET A 42 -0.29 6.74 -5.37
C MET A 42 -1.72 6.45 -4.95
N PRO A 43 -2.70 6.58 -5.86
CA PRO A 43 -4.09 6.31 -5.53
C PRO A 43 -4.29 4.83 -5.20
N SER A 44 -5.08 4.56 -4.16
CA SER A 44 -5.47 3.20 -3.81
C SER A 44 -6.53 2.68 -4.79
N LEU A 45 -6.36 1.44 -5.26
CA LEU A 45 -7.30 0.81 -6.18
C LEU A 45 -8.70 0.75 -5.56
N GLU A 46 -8.81 0.12 -4.40
CA GLU A 46 -10.10 -0.18 -3.74
C GLU A 46 -10.80 1.04 -3.13
N ILE A 47 -10.06 2.05 -2.67
CA ILE A 47 -10.64 3.16 -1.92
C ILE A 47 -10.74 4.44 -2.74
N LYS A 48 -9.80 4.70 -3.66
CA LYS A 48 -9.80 5.95 -4.42
C LYS A 48 -10.27 5.78 -5.87
N LEU A 49 -9.88 4.69 -6.53
CA LEU A 49 -10.15 4.50 -7.95
C LEU A 49 -11.48 3.78 -8.21
N TYR A 50 -11.75 2.70 -7.49
CA TYR A 50 -12.92 1.85 -7.73
C TYR A 50 -14.05 2.03 -6.71
N SER A 51 -13.93 2.97 -5.76
CA SER A 51 -14.95 3.19 -4.71
C SER A 51 -16.24 3.87 -5.21
N SER A 52 -16.21 4.50 -6.39
CA SER A 52 -17.34 5.25 -6.96
C SER A 52 -18.25 4.43 -7.87
N ASN A 53 -18.08 3.10 -7.94
CA ASN A 53 -18.73 2.22 -8.92
C ASN A 53 -18.53 2.64 -10.40
N GLN A 54 -17.48 3.42 -10.67
CA GLN A 54 -17.07 3.78 -12.02
C GLN A 54 -15.78 3.04 -12.35
N ILE A 55 -15.62 2.65 -13.61
CA ILE A 55 -14.35 2.13 -14.11
C ILE A 55 -13.51 3.34 -14.51
N PRO A 56 -12.43 3.65 -13.78
CA PRO A 56 -11.57 4.77 -14.13
C PRO A 56 -10.85 4.49 -15.45
N ASP A 57 -10.71 5.51 -16.28
CA ASP A 57 -9.80 5.47 -17.41
C ASP A 57 -8.37 5.60 -16.87
N LEU A 58 -7.58 4.52 -16.93
CA LEU A 58 -6.20 4.49 -16.44
C LEU A 58 -5.19 4.96 -17.48
N ASP A 59 -5.62 5.19 -18.73
CA ASP A 59 -4.74 5.60 -19.82
C ASP A 59 -4.47 7.12 -19.82
N VAL A 60 -5.28 7.88 -19.07
CA VAL A 60 -5.02 9.31 -18.80
C VAL A 60 -3.90 9.55 -17.79
N LEU A 61 -3.47 8.51 -17.05
CA LEU A 61 -2.43 8.65 -16.02
C LEU A 61 -1.03 8.60 -16.64
N PRO A 62 -0.08 9.43 -16.16
CA PRO A 62 1.28 9.43 -16.66
C PRO A 62 1.99 8.10 -16.37
N THR A 63 2.92 7.71 -17.25
CA THR A 63 3.79 6.54 -17.08
C THR A 63 5.16 6.95 -16.53
N PRO A 64 5.74 6.21 -15.57
CA PRO A 64 5.23 4.98 -14.95
C PRO A 64 4.04 5.24 -14.01
N ARG A 65 3.07 4.32 -13.99
CA ARG A 65 1.86 4.42 -13.15
C ARG A 65 2.11 3.76 -11.80
N LEU A 66 1.84 4.51 -10.73
CA LEU A 66 1.98 4.06 -9.35
C LEU A 66 0.61 3.91 -8.69
N PHE A 67 0.34 2.72 -8.16
CA PHE A 67 -0.88 2.41 -7.42
C PHE A 67 -0.57 1.73 -6.10
N ALA A 68 -1.49 1.89 -5.14
CA ALA A 68 -1.52 1.13 -3.91
C ALA A 68 -2.71 0.19 -3.87
N THR A 69 -2.58 -0.93 -3.18
CA THR A 69 -3.73 -1.79 -2.86
C THR A 69 -3.50 -2.61 -1.62
N HIS A 70 -4.58 -2.88 -0.90
CA HIS A 70 -4.64 -3.82 0.21
C HIS A 70 -5.16 -5.21 -0.20
N MET A 71 -5.35 -5.48 -1.50
CA MET A 71 -5.93 -6.73 -1.96
C MET A 71 -5.00 -7.93 -1.69
N PRO A 72 -5.56 -9.08 -1.27
CA PRO A 72 -4.79 -10.31 -1.19
C PRO A 72 -4.33 -10.73 -2.59
N TYR A 73 -3.17 -11.39 -2.66
CA TYR A 73 -2.56 -11.79 -3.93
C TYR A 73 -3.53 -12.58 -4.83
N THR A 74 -4.33 -13.47 -4.24
CA THR A 74 -5.31 -14.30 -4.95
C THR A 74 -6.46 -13.52 -5.58
N SER A 75 -6.66 -12.26 -5.19
CA SER A 75 -7.67 -11.37 -5.77
C SER A 75 -7.10 -10.41 -6.82
N LEU A 76 -5.77 -10.40 -7.01
CA LEU A 76 -5.17 -9.65 -8.11
C LEU A 76 -5.52 -10.32 -9.43
N LEU A 77 -5.93 -9.52 -10.41
CA LEU A 77 -6.24 -10.01 -11.75
C LEU A 77 -5.01 -10.67 -12.37
N GLU A 78 -5.21 -11.75 -13.14
CA GLU A 78 -4.12 -12.39 -13.90
C GLU A 78 -3.39 -11.38 -14.79
N SER A 79 -4.10 -10.38 -15.34
CA SER A 79 -3.47 -9.30 -16.10
C SER A 79 -2.47 -8.46 -15.29
N ILE A 80 -2.65 -8.34 -13.97
CA ILE A 80 -1.69 -7.71 -13.04
C ILE A 80 -0.54 -8.66 -12.71
N ILE A 81 -0.78 -9.97 -12.73
CA ILE A 81 0.26 -10.95 -12.43
C ILE A 81 1.15 -11.20 -13.66
N GLU A 82 0.56 -11.14 -14.86
CA GLU A 82 1.20 -11.40 -16.15
C GLU A 82 1.72 -10.12 -16.83
N CYS A 83 1.30 -8.92 -16.37
CA CYS A 83 1.91 -7.69 -16.86
C CYS A 83 3.37 -7.55 -16.42
N ARG A 84 4.15 -6.79 -17.19
CA ARG A 84 5.51 -6.32 -16.80
C ARG A 84 5.49 -5.31 -15.63
N CYS A 85 4.47 -5.37 -14.80
CA CYS A 85 4.34 -4.57 -13.60
C CYS A 85 5.16 -5.20 -12.47
N ARG A 86 5.60 -4.36 -11.54
CA ARG A 86 6.44 -4.77 -10.41
C ARG A 86 5.73 -4.47 -9.12
N ILE A 87 5.58 -5.50 -8.29
CA ILE A 87 4.86 -5.50 -7.02
C ILE A 87 5.85 -5.36 -5.87
N VAL A 88 5.67 -4.35 -5.02
CA VAL A 88 6.43 -4.23 -3.76
C VAL A 88 5.49 -4.44 -2.59
N TYR A 89 5.72 -5.53 -1.84
CA TYR A 89 4.97 -5.87 -0.65
C TYR A 89 5.76 -5.52 0.62
N ILE A 90 5.18 -4.72 1.49
CA ILE A 90 5.79 -4.35 2.78
C ILE A 90 5.03 -5.03 3.91
N CYS A 91 5.68 -5.99 4.57
CA CYS A 91 5.16 -6.68 5.73
C CYS A 91 5.58 -5.94 7.01
N TRP A 92 4.66 -5.85 7.97
CA TRP A 92 4.92 -5.41 9.33
C TRP A 92 4.77 -6.59 10.29
N ASN A 93 5.31 -6.44 11.50
CA ASN A 93 5.01 -7.34 12.59
C ASN A 93 3.48 -7.34 12.90
N PRO A 94 2.85 -8.53 13.07
CA PRO A 94 1.39 -8.66 13.27
C PRO A 94 0.83 -7.79 14.40
N ARG A 95 1.59 -7.55 15.46
CA ARG A 95 1.12 -6.71 16.58
C ARG A 95 0.95 -5.26 16.16
N ASP A 96 1.93 -4.73 15.44
CA ASP A 96 1.90 -3.35 14.96
C ASP A 96 0.83 -3.18 13.87
N THR A 97 0.69 -4.18 12.99
CA THR A 97 -0.40 -4.24 12.01
C THR A 97 -1.76 -4.21 12.70
N PHE A 98 -1.99 -5.05 13.71
CA PHE A 98 -3.26 -5.08 14.44
C PHE A 98 -3.59 -3.71 15.04
N ILE A 99 -2.64 -3.09 15.77
CA ILE A 99 -2.86 -1.79 16.40
C ILE A 99 -3.16 -0.71 15.34
N SER A 100 -2.51 -0.75 14.18
CA SER A 100 -2.79 0.19 13.09
C SER A 100 -4.21 0.02 12.55
N ILE A 101 -4.59 -1.21 12.18
CA ILE A 101 -5.93 -1.52 11.64
C ILE A 101 -7.01 -1.17 12.66
N TRP A 102 -6.82 -1.52 13.93
CA TRP A 102 -7.78 -1.21 14.99
C TRP A 102 -8.00 0.29 15.16
N ASN A 103 -6.91 1.08 15.20
CA ASN A 103 -7.01 2.53 15.27
C ASN A 103 -7.68 3.13 14.03
N PHE A 104 -7.32 2.63 12.84
CA PHE A 104 -7.91 3.08 11.57
C PHE A 104 -9.41 2.81 11.53
N MET A 105 -9.83 1.60 11.87
CA MET A 105 -11.24 1.22 11.91
C MET A 105 -12.04 2.03 12.94
N ASN A 106 -11.44 2.34 14.09
CA ASN A 106 -12.10 3.20 15.09
C ASN A 106 -12.23 4.66 14.63
N LYS A 107 -11.26 5.18 13.86
CA LYS A 107 -11.43 6.49 13.19
C LYS A 107 -12.57 6.46 12.18
N ILE A 108 -12.70 5.40 11.37
CA ILE A 108 -13.83 5.25 10.44
C ILE A 108 -15.17 5.18 11.19
N ARG A 109 -15.25 4.36 12.24
CA ARG A 109 -16.46 4.20 13.06
C ARG A 109 -16.92 5.52 13.66
N SER A 110 -16.00 6.28 14.26
CA SER A 110 -16.30 7.57 14.88
C SER A 110 -16.59 8.67 13.85
N ASN A 111 -15.76 8.80 12.81
CA ASN A 111 -15.80 9.97 11.94
C ASN A 111 -16.80 9.83 10.80
N ILE A 112 -16.93 8.63 10.22
CA ILE A 112 -17.79 8.37 9.07
C ILE A 112 -19.09 7.70 9.52
N LEU A 113 -18.99 6.51 10.12
CA LEU A 113 -20.16 5.65 10.35
C LEU A 113 -21.02 6.12 11.54
N LYS A 114 -20.47 6.98 12.42
CA LYS A 114 -21.10 7.42 13.67
C LYS A 114 -21.57 6.24 14.52
N THR A 115 -20.76 5.18 14.57
CA THR A 115 -21.01 3.96 15.35
C THR A 115 -20.07 3.87 16.55
N PRO A 116 -20.42 3.08 17.59
CA PRO A 116 -19.53 2.86 18.73
C PRO A 116 -18.16 2.33 18.32
N LEU A 117 -17.14 2.77 19.05
CA LEU A 117 -15.78 2.27 18.91
C LEU A 117 -15.74 0.77 19.22
N LEU A 118 -14.90 0.06 18.48
CA LEU A 118 -14.59 -1.35 18.72
C LEU A 118 -13.63 -1.45 19.91
N PRO A 119 -13.98 -2.16 21.00
CA PRO A 119 -13.05 -2.47 22.09
C PRO A 119 -11.79 -3.18 21.57
N LEU A 120 -10.67 -3.01 22.28
CA LEU A 120 -9.38 -3.55 21.84
C LEU A 120 -9.40 -5.09 21.82
N GLU A 121 -9.95 -5.70 22.86
CA GLU A 121 -10.02 -7.15 23.05
C GLU A 121 -10.89 -7.82 21.97
N GLU A 122 -12.03 -7.20 21.66
CA GLU A 122 -12.92 -7.66 20.59
C GLU A 122 -12.25 -7.52 19.22
N GLY A 123 -11.61 -6.39 18.96
CA GLY A 123 -10.83 -6.19 17.73
C GLY A 123 -9.69 -7.18 17.59
N PHE A 124 -9.01 -7.52 18.68
CA PHE A 124 -7.92 -8.49 18.69
C PHE A 124 -8.43 -9.91 18.40
N ASP A 125 -9.53 -10.31 19.03
CA ASP A 125 -10.19 -11.60 18.76
C ASP A 125 -10.63 -11.71 17.28
N MET A 126 -11.21 -10.64 16.72
CA MET A 126 -11.53 -10.58 15.30
C MET A 126 -10.29 -10.70 14.40
N PHE A 127 -9.20 -10.01 14.72
CA PHE A 127 -7.93 -10.11 13.98
C PHE A 127 -7.36 -11.54 14.01
N CYS A 128 -7.35 -12.19 15.18
CA CYS A 128 -6.91 -13.58 15.31
C CYS A 128 -7.78 -14.57 14.52
N LYS A 129 -9.09 -14.30 14.41
CA LYS A 129 -10.03 -15.08 13.60
C LYS A 129 -9.98 -14.75 12.10
N GLY A 130 -9.14 -13.79 11.69
CA GLY A 130 -9.06 -13.32 10.31
C GLY A 130 -10.24 -12.46 9.86
N ALA A 131 -11.13 -12.06 10.77
CA ALA A 131 -12.33 -11.28 10.52
C ALA A 131 -12.04 -9.77 10.47
N THR A 132 -11.06 -9.37 9.67
CA THR A 132 -10.66 -7.97 9.46
C THR A 132 -10.71 -7.60 7.98
N PRO A 133 -10.80 -6.31 7.62
CA PRO A 133 -10.63 -5.90 6.24
C PRO A 133 -9.36 -6.50 5.63
N PHE A 134 -9.49 -7.09 4.44
CA PHE A 134 -8.41 -7.76 3.71
C PHE A 134 -7.73 -8.94 4.45
N GLY A 135 -8.33 -9.42 5.54
CA GLY A 135 -7.87 -10.60 6.26
C GLY A 135 -8.23 -11.90 5.54
N PRO A 136 -7.71 -13.04 6.01
CA PRO A 136 -6.86 -13.19 7.20
C PRO A 136 -5.42 -12.68 7.01
N PHE A 137 -4.87 -11.97 8.00
CA PHE A 137 -3.56 -11.31 7.90
C PHE A 137 -2.42 -12.29 7.56
N LEU A 138 -2.36 -13.44 8.24
CA LEU A 138 -1.28 -14.41 8.03
C LEU A 138 -1.34 -15.00 6.62
N ASP A 139 -2.53 -15.35 6.14
CA ASP A 139 -2.70 -15.88 4.78
C ASP A 139 -2.34 -14.83 3.73
N HIS A 140 -2.71 -13.58 3.97
CA HIS A 140 -2.32 -12.44 3.14
C HIS A 140 -0.80 -12.33 3.00
N VAL A 141 -0.08 -12.27 4.13
CA VAL A 141 1.39 -12.20 4.14
C VAL A 141 2.03 -13.43 3.50
N LEU A 142 1.54 -14.63 3.83
CA LEU A 142 2.10 -15.88 3.33
C LEU A 142 1.95 -16.03 1.82
N ALA A 143 0.84 -15.58 1.24
CA ALA A 143 0.63 -15.61 -0.20
C ALA A 143 1.67 -14.75 -0.92
N TYR A 144 1.82 -13.47 -0.54
CA TYR A 144 2.84 -12.59 -1.13
C TYR A 144 4.27 -13.07 -0.88
N TRP A 145 4.54 -13.64 0.30
CA TRP A 145 5.86 -14.21 0.59
C TRP A 145 6.19 -15.37 -0.35
N LYS A 146 5.29 -16.36 -0.50
CA LYS A 146 5.50 -17.51 -1.40
C LYS A 146 5.72 -17.04 -2.85
N GLU A 147 4.86 -16.16 -3.33
CA GLU A 147 4.91 -15.66 -4.71
C GLU A 147 6.17 -14.82 -4.96
N SER A 148 6.69 -14.12 -3.95
CA SER A 148 7.98 -13.43 -4.07
C SER A 148 9.17 -14.36 -4.24
N LEU A 149 9.09 -15.60 -3.73
CA LEU A 149 10.12 -16.62 -3.92
C LEU A 149 10.04 -17.22 -5.33
N GLU A 150 8.84 -17.41 -5.85
CA GLU A 150 8.62 -17.96 -7.19
C GLU A 150 8.89 -16.94 -8.30
N LYS A 151 8.55 -15.66 -8.06
CA LYS A 151 8.60 -14.56 -9.05
C LYS A 151 9.39 -13.36 -8.52
N PRO A 152 10.69 -13.50 -8.16
CA PRO A 152 11.47 -12.44 -7.53
C PRO A 152 11.73 -11.22 -8.43
N GLN A 153 11.55 -11.36 -9.75
CA GLN A 153 11.65 -10.24 -10.71
C GLN A 153 10.35 -9.43 -10.80
N THR A 154 9.24 -9.98 -10.33
CA THR A 154 7.91 -9.38 -10.37
C THR A 154 7.47 -8.90 -8.99
N ILE A 155 7.87 -9.60 -7.92
CA ILE A 155 7.41 -9.33 -6.55
C ILE A 155 8.60 -9.19 -5.61
N LEU A 156 8.72 -8.01 -5.00
CA LEU A 156 9.69 -7.72 -3.95
C LEU A 156 9.00 -7.73 -2.60
N PHE A 157 9.36 -8.69 -1.75
CA PHE A 157 8.89 -8.75 -0.37
C PHE A 157 9.90 -8.06 0.57
N LEU A 158 9.41 -7.09 1.33
CA LEU A 158 10.18 -6.28 2.27
C LEU A 158 9.54 -6.33 3.66
N LYS A 159 10.36 -6.13 4.69
CA LYS A 159 9.90 -6.01 6.07
C LYS A 159 10.12 -4.59 6.56
N TYR A 160 9.10 -4.01 7.17
CA TYR A 160 9.16 -2.63 7.65
C TYR A 160 10.23 -2.43 8.73
N GLU A 161 10.43 -3.42 9.59
CA GLU A 161 11.45 -3.38 10.65
C GLU A 161 12.86 -3.34 10.06
N GLU A 162 13.09 -3.99 8.92
CA GLU A 162 14.37 -3.91 8.21
C GLU A 162 14.59 -2.55 7.56
N PHE A 163 13.52 -1.91 7.05
CA PHE A 163 13.61 -0.52 6.58
C PHE A 163 13.99 0.45 7.69
N LYS A 164 13.45 0.25 8.91
CA LYS A 164 13.84 1.08 10.05
C LYS A 164 15.27 0.83 10.50
N ALA A 165 15.71 -0.43 10.49
CA ALA A 165 17.04 -0.80 10.95
C ALA A 165 18.15 -0.46 9.95
N ARG A 166 17.89 -0.64 8.65
CA ARG A 166 18.87 -0.51 7.56
C ARG A 166 18.23 0.16 6.33
N PRO A 167 17.86 1.45 6.44
CA PRO A 167 17.12 2.15 5.39
C PRO A 167 17.88 2.18 4.06
N SER A 168 19.19 2.47 4.08
CA SER A 168 20.00 2.55 2.86
C SER A 168 20.04 1.22 2.09
N ASP A 169 20.23 0.09 2.79
CA ASP A 169 20.27 -1.23 2.16
C ASP A 169 18.93 -1.59 1.50
N GLN A 170 17.82 -1.31 2.20
CA GLN A 170 16.48 -1.59 1.70
C GLN A 170 16.10 -0.67 0.54
N LEU A 171 16.54 0.60 0.57
CA LEU A 171 16.37 1.52 -0.55
C LEU A 171 17.19 1.07 -1.77
N LYS A 172 18.43 0.62 -1.59
CA LYS A 172 19.25 0.07 -2.69
C LYS A 172 18.58 -1.14 -3.33
N LYS A 173 18.12 -2.08 -2.50
CA LYS A 173 17.35 -3.26 -2.96
C LYS A 173 16.07 -2.88 -3.72
N LEU A 174 15.33 -1.89 -3.23
CA LEU A 174 14.12 -1.39 -3.88
C LEU A 174 14.45 -0.73 -5.23
N ALA A 175 15.48 0.11 -5.27
CA ALA A 175 15.91 0.83 -6.46
C ALA A 175 16.39 -0.13 -7.55
N GLU A 176 17.19 -1.14 -7.19
CA GLU A 176 17.60 -2.23 -8.08
C GLU A 176 16.40 -2.98 -8.66
N PHE A 177 15.46 -3.40 -7.81
CA PHE A 177 14.25 -4.11 -8.24
C PHE A 177 13.41 -3.27 -9.21
N LEU A 178 13.32 -1.95 -8.96
CA LEU A 178 12.63 -1.00 -9.82
C LEU A 178 13.43 -0.60 -11.07
N GLY A 179 14.63 -1.13 -11.28
CA GLY A 179 15.45 -0.86 -12.46
C GLY A 179 16.11 0.52 -12.46
N TYR A 180 16.24 1.14 -11.29
CA TYR A 180 16.91 2.43 -11.08
C TYR A 180 17.99 2.29 -9.99
N PRO A 181 18.99 1.41 -10.17
CA PRO A 181 20.01 1.21 -9.14
C PRO A 181 20.80 2.50 -8.88
N PHE A 182 21.18 2.71 -7.62
CA PHE A 182 22.09 3.80 -7.26
C PHE A 182 23.45 3.61 -7.93
N SER A 183 24.08 4.72 -8.32
CA SER A 183 25.46 4.73 -8.81
C SER A 183 26.45 4.45 -7.67
N LEU A 184 27.72 4.18 -8.01
CA LEU A 184 28.79 4.01 -7.01
C LEU A 184 29.06 5.27 -6.18
N GLU A 185 28.60 6.42 -6.67
CA GLU A 185 28.78 7.74 -6.06
C GLU A 185 27.65 8.08 -5.05
N GLU A 186 26.61 7.24 -4.97
CA GLU A 186 25.41 7.37 -4.12
C GLU A 186 25.29 6.27 -3.02
#